data_AF-A0A7W7MH89-F1
#
_entry.id   AF-A0A7W7MH89-F1
#
_cell.length_a   1.000
_cell.length_b   1.000
_cell.length_c   1.000
_cell.angle_alpha   90.00
_cell.angle_beta   90.00
_cell.angle_gamma   90.00
#
_symmetry.space_group_name_H-M   'P 1'
#
loop_
_entity.id
_entity.type
_entity.pdbx_description
1 polymer ?
#
loop_
_entity_poly.entity_id
_entity_poly.type
_entity_poly.pdbx_seq_one_letter_code
_entity_poly.pdbx_strand_id
1 'polypeptide(L)'
;MSYAKDRRNSYGENDKSSRRNIRRNKRVPNRADRHREHQLLAGATGPVAERAEDRLSAKKSMWFTKRWRKCPDAPLGDVVASKLRRRARVGMQKPDTVEDRVDRIRRQRR
;
A
#
# COMPACT_ATOMS: atom_id res chain seq x y z
N MET A 1 11.68 -12.83 18.23
CA MET A 1 11.17 -12.60 16.86
C MET A 1 10.19 -13.71 16.50
N SER A 2 9.03 -13.36 15.95
CA SER A 2 7.97 -14.28 15.51
C SER A 2 7.84 -14.25 13.99
N TYR A 3 7.80 -15.42 13.34
CA TYR A 3 7.62 -15.51 11.89
C TYR A 3 6.25 -15.05 11.39
N ALA A 4 5.24 -15.07 12.25
CA ALA A 4 3.88 -14.64 11.93
C ALA A 4 3.64 -13.15 12.23
N LYS A 5 4.10 -12.68 13.40
CA LYS A 5 3.77 -11.33 13.90
C LYS A 5 4.75 -10.27 13.42
N ASP A 6 6.04 -10.59 13.30
CA ASP A 6 7.02 -9.62 12.85
C ASP A 6 6.91 -9.40 11.35
N ARG A 7 7.07 -8.16 10.90
CA ARG A 7 6.92 -7.76 9.50
C ARG A 7 8.15 -7.05 8.97
N ARG A 8 8.35 -7.13 7.65
CA ARG A 8 9.43 -6.44 6.93
C ARG A 8 8.90 -5.80 5.66
N ASN A 9 9.37 -4.59 5.40
CA ASN A 9 9.20 -3.93 4.12
C ASN A 9 9.85 -4.81 3.03
N SER A 10 9.06 -5.18 2.02
CA SER A 10 9.48 -6.01 0.87
C SER A 10 9.34 -5.27 -0.47
N TYR A 11 8.99 -3.98 -0.43
CA TYR A 11 8.67 -3.18 -1.62
C TYR A 11 9.92 -2.66 -2.35
N GLY A 12 11.13 -3.07 -1.94
CA GLY A 12 12.40 -2.63 -2.55
C GLY A 12 12.75 -1.16 -2.28
N GLU A 13 11.90 -0.44 -1.57
CA GLU A 13 12.13 0.95 -1.20
C GLU A 13 13.01 1.07 0.05
N ASN A 14 13.68 2.22 0.22
CA ASN A 14 14.36 2.56 1.47
C ASN A 14 13.38 2.49 2.67
N ASP A 15 13.83 2.00 3.82
CA ASP A 15 13.06 1.93 5.08
C ASP A 15 12.33 3.24 5.45
N LYS A 16 12.84 4.39 5.01
CA LYS A 16 12.26 5.72 5.29
C LYS A 16 11.37 6.27 4.17
N SER A 17 11.31 5.65 2.99
CA SER A 17 10.54 6.17 1.85
C SER A 17 9.04 6.21 2.13
N SER A 18 8.53 5.21 2.84
CA SER A 18 7.11 5.04 3.20
C SER A 18 6.55 6.28 3.90
N ARG A 19 7.36 6.92 4.77
CA ARG A 19 7.03 8.14 5.53
C ARG A 19 6.66 9.31 4.60
N ARG A 20 7.33 9.41 3.46
CA ARG A 20 7.10 10.45 2.45
C ARG A 20 6.07 10.03 1.42
N ASN A 21 6.15 8.79 0.93
CA ASN A 21 5.30 8.28 -0.14
C ASN A 21 3.83 8.17 0.29
N ILE A 22 3.54 7.71 1.51
CA ILE A 22 2.17 7.65 2.04
C ILE A 22 1.56 9.06 2.12
N ARG A 23 2.30 10.02 2.68
CA ARG A 23 1.84 11.42 2.79
C ARG A 23 1.61 12.02 1.40
N ARG A 24 2.52 11.82 0.46
CA ARG A 24 2.39 12.30 -0.93
C ARG A 24 1.18 11.70 -1.63
N ASN A 25 0.98 10.38 -1.48
CA ASN A 25 -0.12 9.67 -2.10
C ASN A 25 -1.49 10.12 -1.61
N LYS A 26 -1.59 10.53 -0.33
CA LYS A 26 -2.80 11.15 0.24
C LYS A 26 -2.97 12.61 -0.16
N ARG A 27 -1.87 13.39 -0.19
CA ARG A 27 -1.91 14.83 -0.45
C ARG A 27 -2.48 15.17 -1.83
N VAL A 28 -2.08 14.42 -2.85
CA VAL A 28 -2.48 14.67 -4.25
C VAL A 28 -4.01 14.59 -4.45
N PRO A 29 -4.70 13.47 -4.15
CA PRO A 29 -6.15 13.38 -4.31
C PRO A 29 -6.88 14.39 -3.44
N ASN A 30 -6.48 14.59 -2.17
CA ASN A 30 -7.12 15.58 -1.29
C ASN A 30 -6.98 17.03 -1.80
N ARG A 31 -5.86 17.36 -2.46
CA ARG A 31 -5.69 18.68 -3.06
C ARG A 31 -6.56 18.84 -4.29
N ALA A 32 -6.62 17.82 -5.14
CA ALA A 32 -7.44 17.84 -6.35
C ALA A 32 -8.93 17.93 -6.02
N ASP A 33 -9.41 17.15 -5.05
CA ASP A 33 -10.80 17.18 -4.60
C ASP A 33 -11.17 18.55 -4.02
N ARG A 34 -10.35 19.11 -3.11
CA ARG A 34 -10.57 20.46 -2.57
C ARG A 34 -10.53 21.56 -3.63
N HIS A 35 -9.61 21.46 -4.59
CA HIS A 35 -9.54 22.43 -5.67
C HIS A 35 -10.80 22.38 -6.53
N ARG A 36 -11.27 21.18 -6.86
CA ARG A 36 -12.53 20.97 -7.59
C ARG A 36 -13.73 21.49 -6.82
N GLU A 37 -13.83 21.19 -5.53
CA GLU A 37 -14.89 21.69 -4.64
C GLU A 37 -14.90 23.22 -4.63
N HIS A 38 -13.75 23.85 -4.40
CA HIS A 38 -13.62 25.29 -4.42
C HIS A 38 -14.06 25.91 -5.75
N GLN A 39 -13.61 25.35 -6.88
CA GLN A 39 -13.99 25.86 -8.22
C GLN A 39 -15.50 25.80 -8.48
N LEU A 40 -16.18 24.78 -7.94
CA LEU A 40 -17.62 24.62 -8.14
C LEU A 40 -18.46 25.45 -7.16
N LEU A 41 -17.97 25.66 -5.94
CA LEU A 41 -18.75 26.25 -4.85
C LEU A 41 -18.43 27.73 -4.57
N ALA A 42 -17.28 28.26 -5.00
CA ALA A 42 -16.79 29.59 -4.61
C ALA A 42 -17.74 30.76 -4.93
N GLY A 43 -18.69 30.59 -5.85
CA GLY A 43 -19.70 31.60 -6.18
C GLY A 43 -21.13 31.05 -6.23
N ALA A 44 -21.37 29.86 -5.66
CA ALA A 44 -22.66 29.21 -5.75
C ALA A 44 -23.56 29.68 -4.59
N THR A 45 -24.54 30.53 -4.89
CA THR A 45 -25.54 31.03 -3.94
C THR A 45 -26.96 30.83 -4.47
N GLY A 46 -27.93 30.64 -3.58
CA GLY A 46 -29.33 30.43 -3.94
C GLY A 46 -29.52 29.18 -4.84
N PRO A 47 -30.42 29.21 -5.85
CA PRO A 47 -30.69 28.06 -6.73
C PRO A 47 -29.46 27.56 -7.54
N VAL A 48 -28.39 28.35 -7.63
CA VAL A 48 -27.13 27.94 -8.26
C VAL A 48 -26.33 27.01 -7.34
N ALA A 49 -26.52 27.10 -6.02
CA ALA A 49 -25.88 26.22 -5.03
C ALA A 49 -26.35 24.77 -5.19
N GLU A 50 -27.66 24.53 -5.29
CA GLU A 50 -28.22 23.18 -5.50
C GLU A 50 -27.65 22.52 -6.76
N ARG A 51 -27.61 23.26 -7.88
CA ARG A 51 -27.01 22.78 -9.14
C ARG A 51 -25.51 22.51 -9.03
N ALA A 52 -24.79 23.26 -8.18
CA ALA A 52 -23.37 23.06 -7.95
C ALA A 52 -23.10 21.80 -7.12
N GLU A 53 -23.95 21.52 -6.13
CA GLU A 53 -23.91 20.28 -5.34
C GLU A 53 -24.21 19.04 -6.17
N ASP A 54 -25.21 19.10 -7.06
CA ASP A 54 -25.52 18.01 -8.00
C ASP A 54 -24.33 17.70 -8.91
N ARG A 55 -23.68 18.75 -9.45
CA ARG A 55 -22.48 18.61 -10.29
C ARG A 55 -21.28 18.05 -9.52
N LEU A 56 -21.13 18.43 -8.26
CA LEU A 56 -20.08 17.89 -7.39
C LEU A 56 -20.30 16.40 -7.14
N SER A 57 -21.53 16.02 -6.83
CA SER A 57 -21.95 14.64 -6.51
C SER A 57 -21.87 13.72 -7.72
N ALA A 58 -22.18 14.23 -8.91
CA ALA A 58 -22.05 13.49 -10.18
C ALA A 58 -20.60 13.08 -10.49
N LYS A 59 -19.60 13.85 -10.02
CA LYS A 59 -18.18 13.52 -10.20
C LYS A 59 -17.62 12.75 -9.01
N LYS A 60 -17.16 11.53 -9.28
CA LYS A 60 -16.44 10.71 -8.28
C LYS A 60 -15.18 11.42 -7.78
N SER A 61 -14.90 11.28 -6.48
CA SER A 61 -13.66 11.76 -5.85
C SER A 61 -12.42 11.15 -6.51
N MET A 62 -11.32 11.89 -6.50
CA MET A 62 -10.00 11.39 -6.92
C MET A 62 -9.53 10.17 -6.11
N TRP A 63 -10.05 9.95 -4.91
CA TRP A 63 -9.79 8.71 -4.16
C TRP A 63 -10.39 7.48 -4.83
N PHE A 64 -11.57 7.62 -5.43
CA PHE A 64 -12.24 6.53 -6.14
C PHE A 64 -11.46 6.11 -7.38
N THR A 65 -10.90 7.07 -8.12
CA THR A 65 -10.13 6.81 -9.33
C THR A 65 -8.74 6.25 -9.04
N LYS A 66 -8.08 6.73 -7.97
CA LYS A 66 -6.68 6.38 -7.67
C LYS A 66 -6.48 4.96 -7.11
N ARG A 67 -7.54 4.28 -6.63
CA ARG A 67 -7.52 2.92 -6.05
C ARG A 67 -6.35 2.62 -5.10
N TRP A 68 -5.79 3.64 -4.45
CA TRP A 68 -4.63 3.48 -3.57
C TRP A 68 -5.08 2.98 -2.20
N ARG A 69 -4.39 1.95 -1.69
CA ARG A 69 -4.65 1.37 -0.37
C ARG A 69 -3.33 1.19 0.37
N LYS A 70 -3.37 1.27 1.69
CA LYS A 70 -2.25 0.85 2.53
C LYS A 70 -2.20 -0.66 2.52
N CYS A 71 -1.13 -1.23 1.99
CA CYS A 71 -0.87 -2.66 2.07
C CYS A 71 0.02 -2.95 3.29
N PRO A 72 -0.27 -4.01 4.06
CA PRO A 72 0.61 -4.41 5.14
C PRO A 72 1.98 -4.85 4.61
N ASP A 73 3.00 -4.72 5.46
CA ASP A 73 4.31 -5.31 5.20
C ASP A 73 4.25 -6.84 5.21
N ALA A 74 5.21 -7.48 4.53
CA ALA A 74 5.26 -8.94 4.45
C ALA A 74 5.65 -9.55 5.81
N PRO A 75 5.03 -10.66 6.23
CA PRO A 75 5.42 -11.35 7.45
C PRO A 75 6.85 -11.88 7.33
N LEU A 76 7.56 -11.92 8.46
CA LEU A 76 8.98 -12.28 8.52
C LEU A 76 9.21 -13.69 7.93
N GLY A 77 8.31 -14.64 8.19
CA GLY A 77 8.40 -15.99 7.64
C GLY A 77 8.49 -16.03 6.11
N ASP A 78 7.67 -15.22 5.42
CA ASP A 78 7.64 -15.19 3.94
C ASP A 78 8.92 -14.58 3.36
N VAL A 79 9.44 -13.57 4.05
CA VAL A 79 10.67 -12.89 3.68
C VAL A 79 11.88 -13.82 3.87
N VAL A 80 11.95 -14.54 4.98
CA VAL A 80 13.02 -15.50 5.24
C VAL A 80 12.96 -16.66 4.25
N ALA A 81 11.77 -17.22 4.01
CA ALA A 81 11.57 -18.30 3.05
C ALA A 81 12.03 -17.88 1.63
N SER A 82 11.63 -16.68 1.20
CA SER A 82 12.04 -16.14 -0.10
C SER A 82 13.55 -15.94 -0.20
N LYS A 83 14.21 -15.48 0.87
CA LYS A 83 15.67 -15.33 0.91
C LYS A 83 16.41 -16.67 0.88
N LEU A 84 15.91 -17.69 1.58
CA LEU A 84 16.50 -19.03 1.56
C LEU A 84 16.39 -19.65 0.17
N ARG A 85 15.21 -19.58 -0.46
CA ARG A 85 15.00 -20.05 -1.84
C ARG A 85 15.90 -19.33 -2.84
N ARG A 86 16.07 -18.01 -2.69
CA ARG A 86 17.01 -17.26 -3.53
C ARG A 86 18.44 -17.79 -3.39
N ARG A 87 18.89 -18.08 -2.17
CA ARG A 87 20.23 -18.64 -1.90
C ARG A 87 20.42 -20.02 -2.53
N ALA A 88 19.42 -20.90 -2.45
CA ALA A 88 19.46 -22.18 -3.16
C ALA A 88 19.56 -21.99 -4.68
N ARG A 89 18.76 -21.08 -5.25
CA ARG A 89 18.78 -20.78 -6.69
C ARG A 89 20.13 -20.29 -7.19
N VAL A 90 20.87 -19.53 -6.38
CA VAL A 90 22.22 -19.05 -6.73
C VAL A 90 23.34 -20.02 -6.32
N GLY A 91 23.01 -21.25 -5.92
CA GLY A 91 23.98 -22.30 -5.59
C GLY A 91 24.66 -22.17 -4.23
N MET A 92 24.25 -21.22 -3.38
CA MET A 92 24.83 -21.06 -2.03
C MET A 92 24.39 -22.16 -1.06
N GLN A 93 23.27 -22.83 -1.32
CA GLN A 93 22.70 -23.88 -0.47
C GLN A 93 22.07 -24.96 -1.33
N LYS A 94 22.03 -26.20 -0.82
CA LYS A 94 21.32 -27.29 -1.48
C LYS A 94 19.80 -27.05 -1.41
N PRO A 95 19.04 -27.27 -2.50
CA PRO A 95 17.60 -27.01 -2.54
C PRO A 95 16.79 -27.76 -1.47
N ASP A 96 17.07 -29.04 -1.27
CA ASP A 96 16.30 -29.90 -0.37
C ASP A 96 16.38 -29.42 1.08
N THR A 97 17.59 -29.09 1.54
CA THR A 97 17.81 -28.55 2.89
C THR A 97 17.18 -27.16 3.07
N VAL A 98 17.00 -26.40 1.99
CA VAL A 98 16.28 -25.12 2.04
C VAL A 98 14.78 -25.36 2.20
N GLU A 99 14.18 -26.27 1.45
CA GLU A 99 12.74 -26.53 1.56
C GLU A 99 12.38 -27.12 2.93
N ASP A 100 13.19 -28.01 3.51
CA ASP A 100 12.99 -28.49 4.90
C ASP A 100 12.94 -27.33 5.91
N ARG A 101 13.84 -26.37 5.75
CA ARG A 101 13.90 -25.16 6.61
C ARG A 101 12.68 -24.28 6.39
N VAL A 102 12.24 -24.11 5.14
CA VAL A 102 11.04 -23.33 4.81
C VAL A 102 9.80 -23.97 5.40
N ASP A 103 9.68 -25.29 5.35
CA ASP A 103 8.55 -26.01 5.93
C ASP A 103 8.51 -25.91 7.44
N ARG A 104 9.67 -25.95 8.11
CA ARG A 104 9.75 -25.63 9.54
C ARG A 104 9.25 -24.22 9.86
N ILE A 105 9.63 -23.22 9.06
CA ILE A 105 9.16 -21.83 9.24
C ILE A 105 7.65 -21.74 9.05
N ARG A 106 7.09 -22.44 8.04
CA ARG A 106 5.65 -22.49 7.78
C ARG A 106 4.88 -23.11 8.94
N ARG A 107 5.40 -24.20 9.53
CA ARG A 107 4.80 -24.85 10.71
C ARG A 107 4.79 -23.91 11.93
N GLN A 108 5.86 -23.15 12.15
CA GLN A 108 5.97 -22.18 13.25
C GLN A 108 5.20 -20.87 13.02
N ARG A 109 4.68 -20.66 11.81
CA ARG A 109 3.86 -19.49 11.46
C ARG A 109 2.37 -19.73 11.76
N ARG A 110 1.92 -20.98 11.78
CA ARG A 110 0.58 -21.36 12.26
C ARG A 110 0.44 -21.06 13.74
#